data_AF-A0A0W0GKU4-F1
#
_entry.id   AF-A0A0W0GKU4-F1
#
_cell.length_a   1.000
_cell.length_b   1.000
_cell.length_c   1.000
_cell.angle_alpha   90.00
_cell.angle_beta   90.00
_cell.angle_gamma   90.00
#
_symmetry.space_group_name_H-M   'P 1'
#
loop_
_entity.id
_entity.type
_entity.pdbx_description
1 polymer ?
#
loop_
_entity_poly.entity_id
_entity_poly.type
_entity_poly.pdbx_seq_one_letter_code
_entity_poly.pdbx_strand_id
1 'polypeptide(L)'
;MADNNTIKLKATKAVGAMLGAAYGDALGWPNERVTKSNASGQTQGRLHDFRRWTYRLGGRYFPYEEIIEAGEYSDDTQLILCLSRSLQKGEVWWDYFTQVELPFWSVYERGGGGATKRAVDSWLDGVSPWSSLRKPQDLKKYFDAGGNGVAMRVLPHVLRLAEKGFSKVAANIFLDGVATHGHPRALLGALAYGFALWTAFRKESKLTYGELVEELISNVTVWSAIPTTTSIYPAWMNQADKILPGYSNIWDSVKAEVLRYLDVCRGELAKGALIFDEDVLKELHCFDNKISGAGTVAAIAAVYLASRHAADPLNGVVKAAFAIGSDTDTIASMAGGLLGCVHGSDWLSPVKQGIQDAAYIEKSAFRLANGHIDDKPDVEGIKRYLLKKWIDGVVTAPDSSEVELPDHRKARINHDLDYIGRNGTYRVEFRRLTVDDGQSIYLDKVSKGNFGLMTHTPKQIIMPLQQTLSNSRGCGSKIPVVLFERAIWFYRECLGLTVKKQSSDAVVFDQGLVLVPLNYANNFPQGIQLRALIYVQATNITERFRRIKESNLQIISTLAPWGKSGMLFFRSLDPDGNIVEVFSADGQ
;
A
#
# COMPACT_ATOMS: atom_id res chain seq x y z
N MET A 1 26.22 32.45 4.19
CA MET A 1 25.88 31.54 5.31
C MET A 1 24.38 31.24 5.42
N ALA A 2 23.51 31.78 4.54
CA ALA A 2 22.09 31.42 4.46
C ALA A 2 21.79 30.11 3.67
N ASP A 3 22.81 29.37 3.22
CA ASP A 3 22.61 28.33 2.19
C ASP A 3 22.46 26.90 2.70
N ASN A 4 23.23 26.44 3.70
CA ASN A 4 23.31 24.99 3.93
C ASN A 4 22.15 24.42 4.78
N ASN A 5 21.66 25.17 5.76
CA ASN A 5 20.56 24.72 6.63
C ASN A 5 19.21 24.74 5.91
N THR A 6 18.97 25.73 5.06
CA THR A 6 17.74 25.86 4.25
C THR A 6 17.64 24.73 3.23
N ILE A 7 18.75 24.42 2.54
CA ILE A 7 18.84 23.29 1.60
C ILE A 7 18.57 21.97 2.33
N LYS A 8 19.20 21.77 3.50
CA LYS A 8 19.00 20.57 4.31
C LYS A 8 17.55 20.41 4.77
N LEU A 9 16.92 21.49 5.24
CA LEU A 9 15.51 21.48 5.66
C LEU A 9 14.57 21.16 4.50
N LYS A 10 14.76 21.81 3.34
CA LYS A 10 13.98 21.55 2.12
C LYS A 10 14.09 20.09 1.68
N ALA A 11 15.29 19.53 1.71
CA ALA A 11 15.53 18.13 1.39
C ALA A 11 14.81 17.19 2.37
N THR A 12 14.90 17.43 3.69
CA THR A 12 14.21 16.60 4.70
C THR A 12 12.69 16.63 4.55
N LYS A 13 12.11 17.79 4.21
CA LYS A 13 10.68 17.94 3.91
C LYS A 13 10.27 17.22 2.64
N ALA A 14 11.09 17.28 1.60
CA ALA A 14 10.80 16.58 0.35
C ALA A 14 10.80 15.07 0.55
N VAL A 15 11.80 14.55 1.26
CA VAL A 15 11.90 13.14 1.65
C VAL A 15 10.70 12.75 2.52
N GLY A 16 10.39 13.55 3.54
CA GLY A 16 9.22 13.35 4.39
C GLY A 16 7.91 13.31 3.59
N ALA A 17 7.73 14.20 2.62
CA ALA A 17 6.53 14.26 1.80
C ALA A 17 6.38 13.01 0.90
N MET A 18 7.44 12.61 0.19
CA MET A 18 7.34 11.44 -0.70
C MET A 18 7.22 10.13 0.08
N LEU A 19 7.97 9.95 1.17
CA LEU A 19 7.82 8.77 2.03
C LEU A 19 6.50 8.78 2.80
N GLY A 20 6.02 9.95 3.22
CA GLY A 20 4.73 10.09 3.89
C GLY A 20 3.58 9.70 2.96
N ALA A 21 3.64 10.10 1.69
CA ALA A 21 2.70 9.67 0.67
C ALA A 21 2.75 8.15 0.45
N ALA A 22 3.95 7.58 0.25
CA ALA A 22 4.11 6.14 0.07
C ALA A 22 3.68 5.32 1.30
N TYR A 23 3.91 5.83 2.51
CA TYR A 23 3.43 5.22 3.74
C TYR A 23 1.90 5.21 3.81
N GLY A 24 1.27 6.34 3.52
CA GLY A 24 -0.19 6.46 3.53
C GLY A 24 -0.86 5.56 2.50
N ASP A 25 -0.34 5.54 1.28
CA ASP A 25 -0.73 4.63 0.21
C ASP A 25 -0.65 3.17 0.68
N ALA A 26 0.55 2.68 1.02
CA ALA A 26 0.76 1.29 1.39
C ALA A 26 -0.03 0.83 2.64
N LEU A 27 -0.32 1.75 3.57
CA LEU A 27 -1.15 1.47 4.74
C LEU A 27 -2.65 1.48 4.41
N GLY A 28 -3.09 2.38 3.52
CA GLY A 28 -4.49 2.60 3.18
C GLY A 28 -5.02 1.64 2.11
N TRP A 29 -4.17 1.21 1.18
CA TRP A 29 -4.56 0.40 0.03
C TRP A 29 -5.22 -0.93 0.40
N PRO A 30 -4.75 -1.67 1.41
CA PRO A 30 -5.42 -2.88 1.84
C PRO A 30 -6.86 -2.65 2.35
N ASN A 31 -7.19 -1.44 2.82
CA ASN A 31 -8.49 -1.08 3.39
C ASN A 31 -9.46 -0.49 2.36
N GLU A 32 -9.00 -0.26 1.13
CA GLU A 32 -9.80 0.35 0.08
C GLU A 32 -10.98 -0.58 -0.28
N ARG A 33 -12.21 -0.03 -0.30
CA ARG A 33 -13.44 -0.73 -0.72
C ARG A 33 -13.72 -2.06 -0.01
N VAL A 34 -13.15 -2.29 1.18
CA VAL A 34 -13.51 -3.42 2.04
C VAL A 34 -14.89 -3.17 2.65
N THR A 35 -15.83 -4.11 2.49
CA THR A 35 -17.13 -4.01 3.17
C THR A 35 -16.93 -4.08 4.69
N LYS A 36 -17.63 -3.24 5.47
CA LYS A 36 -17.50 -3.20 6.96
C LYS A 36 -17.69 -4.58 7.62
N SER A 37 -18.39 -5.53 6.99
CA SER A 37 -18.54 -6.92 7.46
C SER A 37 -17.26 -7.76 7.39
N ASN A 38 -16.40 -7.52 6.40
CA ASN A 38 -15.14 -8.25 6.17
C ASN A 38 -13.96 -7.67 6.94
N ALA A 39 -14.11 -6.45 7.50
CA ALA A 39 -13.10 -5.82 8.36
C ALA A 39 -12.93 -6.51 9.73
N SER A 40 -13.84 -7.42 10.09
CA SER A 40 -13.84 -8.12 11.39
C SER A 40 -12.78 -9.22 11.52
N GLY A 41 -12.11 -9.58 10.42
CA GLY A 41 -10.98 -10.50 10.43
C GLY A 41 -9.67 -9.74 10.17
N GLN A 42 -8.81 -9.67 11.19
CA GLN A 42 -7.39 -9.32 11.13
C GLN A 42 -6.99 -7.83 11.27
N THR A 43 -6.72 -7.45 12.51
CA THR A 43 -5.50 -6.70 12.86
C THR A 43 -4.82 -7.38 14.04
N GLN A 44 -3.97 -8.38 13.75
CA GLN A 44 -2.93 -8.79 14.69
C GLN A 44 -1.74 -7.84 14.47
N GLY A 45 -1.68 -6.73 15.22
CA GLY A 45 -0.62 -5.73 15.09
C GLY A 45 -1.02 -4.34 15.57
N ARG A 46 -0.08 -3.39 15.58
CA ARG A 46 -0.38 -1.96 15.80
C ARG A 46 -1.04 -1.40 14.53
N LEU A 47 -1.88 -0.36 14.67
CA LEU A 47 -2.60 0.24 13.54
C LEU A 47 -1.69 0.91 12.48
N HIS A 48 -0.40 1.08 12.76
CA HIS A 48 0.59 1.60 11.81
C HIS A 48 1.44 0.50 11.15
N ASP A 49 1.17 -0.78 11.45
CA ASP A 49 1.90 -1.89 10.86
C ASP A 49 1.33 -2.22 9.49
N PHE A 50 2.20 -2.37 8.50
CA PHE A 50 1.81 -2.84 7.17
C PHE A 50 1.30 -4.28 7.23
N ARG A 51 0.38 -4.62 6.30
CA ARG A 51 -0.14 -5.98 6.17
C ARG A 51 0.06 -6.53 4.77
N ARG A 52 0.46 -7.80 4.71
CA ARG A 52 0.36 -8.63 3.51
C ARG A 52 -1.10 -8.96 3.27
N TRP A 53 -1.52 -8.94 2.01
CA TRP A 53 -2.91 -9.25 1.64
C TRP A 53 -2.98 -9.78 0.20
N THR A 54 -4.17 -10.23 -0.19
CA THR A 54 -4.42 -10.75 -1.54
C THR A 54 -5.30 -9.77 -2.29
N TYR A 55 -4.78 -9.27 -3.41
CA TYR A 55 -5.47 -8.32 -4.27
C TYR A 55 -6.08 -9.04 -5.47
N ARG A 56 -7.33 -8.70 -5.80
CA ARG A 56 -8.04 -9.30 -6.92
C ARG A 56 -7.87 -8.43 -8.16
N LEU A 57 -7.32 -9.03 -9.20
CA LEU A 57 -7.01 -8.41 -10.47
C LEU A 57 -7.74 -9.09 -11.62
N GLY A 58 -7.60 -8.47 -12.79
CA GLY A 58 -8.16 -8.98 -14.04
C GLY A 58 -9.61 -8.57 -14.27
N GLY A 59 -9.98 -8.48 -15.54
CA GLY A 59 -11.35 -8.15 -15.94
C GLY A 59 -12.32 -9.31 -15.66
N ARG A 60 -13.61 -9.06 -15.89
CA ARG A 60 -14.71 -10.05 -15.76
C ARG A 60 -14.40 -11.43 -16.37
N TYR A 61 -13.59 -11.47 -17.42
CA TYR A 61 -13.27 -12.68 -18.18
C TYR A 61 -12.02 -13.43 -17.70
N PHE A 62 -11.08 -12.77 -17.02
CA PHE A 62 -9.80 -13.34 -16.62
C PHE A 62 -9.43 -12.92 -15.18
N PRO A 63 -10.23 -13.27 -14.15
CA PRO A 63 -9.97 -12.85 -12.78
C PRO A 63 -8.87 -13.69 -12.12
N TYR A 64 -7.87 -13.03 -11.54
CA TYR A 64 -6.79 -13.69 -10.79
C TYR A 64 -6.49 -12.94 -9.49
N GLU A 65 -5.67 -13.56 -8.64
CA GLU A 65 -5.27 -13.01 -7.35
C GLU A 65 -3.75 -12.82 -7.36
N GLU A 66 -3.31 -11.63 -6.94
CA GLU A 66 -1.91 -11.30 -6.68
C GLU A 66 -1.70 -11.16 -5.16
N ILE A 67 -0.54 -11.59 -4.68
CA ILE A 67 -0.16 -11.38 -3.29
C ILE A 67 0.58 -10.05 -3.22
N ILE A 68 0.04 -9.11 -2.46
CA ILE A 68 0.68 -7.83 -2.17
C ILE A 68 1.41 -7.97 -0.83
N GLU A 69 2.73 -7.82 -0.84
CA GLU A 69 3.54 -7.95 0.37
C GLU A 69 3.39 -6.71 1.26
N ALA A 70 3.72 -6.86 2.54
CA ALA A 70 3.56 -5.78 3.52
C ALA A 70 4.40 -4.55 3.12
N GLY A 71 3.74 -3.41 2.94
CA GLY A 71 4.39 -2.12 2.66
C GLY A 71 4.55 -1.80 1.17
N GLU A 72 4.02 -2.64 0.28
CA GLU A 72 3.91 -2.35 -1.14
C GLU A 72 2.83 -1.29 -1.42
N TYR A 73 3.15 -0.41 -2.38
CA TYR A 73 2.34 0.77 -2.72
C TYR A 73 1.48 0.55 -3.99
N SER A 74 0.40 1.33 -4.14
CA SER A 74 -0.55 1.30 -5.25
C SER A 74 -0.15 2.23 -6.40
N ASP A 75 -1.08 2.50 -7.33
CA ASP A 75 -0.91 3.44 -8.43
C ASP A 75 -0.65 4.88 -7.97
N ASP A 76 -1.06 5.24 -6.76
CA ASP A 76 -0.79 6.53 -6.12
C ASP A 76 0.71 6.85 -6.10
N THR A 77 1.49 6.01 -5.41
CA THR A 77 2.94 6.18 -5.32
C THR A 77 3.60 5.93 -6.67
N GLN A 78 3.12 4.96 -7.45
CA GLN A 78 3.66 4.72 -8.80
C GLN A 78 3.59 5.98 -9.67
N LEU A 79 2.45 6.68 -9.68
CA LEU A 79 2.26 7.88 -10.48
C LEU A 79 3.01 9.10 -9.93
N ILE A 80 3.16 9.22 -8.61
CA ILE A 80 4.09 10.19 -8.00
C ILE A 80 5.52 9.95 -8.53
N LEU A 81 5.96 8.69 -8.60
CA LEU A 81 7.29 8.33 -9.08
C LEU A 81 7.45 8.56 -10.59
N CYS A 82 6.43 8.23 -11.40
CA CYS A 82 6.37 8.54 -12.85
C CYS A 82 6.55 10.04 -13.11
N LEU A 83 5.80 10.86 -12.38
CA LEU A 83 5.89 12.31 -12.52
C LEU A 83 7.24 12.85 -12.00
N SER A 84 7.77 12.28 -10.92
CA SER A 84 9.10 12.65 -10.40
C SER A 84 10.21 12.42 -11.42
N ARG A 85 10.22 11.27 -12.09
CA ARG A 85 11.18 10.96 -13.17
C ARG A 85 11.01 11.89 -14.37
N SER A 86 9.76 12.15 -14.76
CA SER A 86 9.45 13.08 -15.85
C SER A 86 9.96 14.49 -15.57
N LEU A 87 9.70 15.05 -14.38
CA LEU A 87 10.15 16.40 -14.00
C LEU A 87 11.68 16.54 -13.96
N GLN A 88 12.41 15.43 -13.74
CA GLN A 88 13.87 15.41 -13.84
C GLN A 88 14.37 15.49 -15.29
N LYS A 89 13.49 15.40 -16.31
CA LYS A 89 13.86 15.66 -17.72
C LYS A 89 13.81 17.14 -18.11
N GLY A 90 13.47 18.03 -17.17
CA GLY A 90 13.51 19.48 -17.37
C GLY A 90 12.37 19.96 -18.26
N GLU A 91 12.66 20.78 -19.28
CA GLU A 91 11.63 21.43 -20.11
C GLU A 91 10.77 20.43 -20.91
N VAL A 92 11.32 19.25 -21.22
CA VAL A 92 10.62 18.18 -21.96
C VAL A 92 9.84 17.23 -21.05
N TRP A 93 9.69 17.54 -19.76
CA TRP A 93 9.02 16.66 -18.78
C TRP A 93 7.62 16.23 -19.22
N TRP A 94 6.90 17.13 -19.87
CA TRP A 94 5.52 16.89 -20.29
C TRP A 94 5.42 15.83 -21.38
N ASP A 95 6.29 15.94 -22.38
CA ASP A 95 6.37 14.97 -23.46
C ASP A 95 6.86 13.63 -22.92
N TYR A 96 7.87 13.62 -22.05
CA TYR A 96 8.34 12.39 -21.41
C TYR A 96 7.25 11.74 -20.54
N PHE A 97 6.48 12.54 -19.80
CA PHE A 97 5.38 12.04 -18.98
C PHE A 97 4.29 11.36 -19.82
N THR A 98 3.86 12.04 -20.89
CA THR A 98 2.74 11.58 -21.73
C THR A 98 3.13 10.50 -22.73
N GLN A 99 4.38 10.50 -23.20
CA GLN A 99 4.84 9.60 -24.27
C GLN A 99 5.69 8.43 -23.77
N VAL A 100 6.23 8.49 -22.55
CA VAL A 100 7.09 7.44 -21.98
C VAL A 100 6.52 6.92 -20.65
N GLU A 101 6.45 7.76 -19.62
CA GLU A 101 6.12 7.29 -18.26
C GLU A 101 4.68 6.78 -18.11
N LEU A 102 3.68 7.50 -18.62
CA LEU A 102 2.28 7.07 -18.59
C LEU A 102 2.05 5.79 -19.43
N PRO A 103 2.49 5.71 -20.69
CA PRO A 103 2.48 4.48 -21.48
C PRO A 103 3.16 3.31 -20.79
N PHE A 104 4.36 3.51 -20.24
CA PHE A 104 5.07 2.45 -19.54
C PHE A 104 4.33 2.03 -18.26
N TRP A 105 3.84 2.97 -17.46
CA TRP A 105 3.06 2.68 -16.25
C TRP A 105 1.90 1.71 -16.48
N SER A 106 1.24 1.75 -17.65
CA SER A 106 0.13 0.84 -17.95
C SER A 106 0.46 -0.66 -17.91
N VAL A 107 1.74 -1.04 -17.90
CA VAL A 107 2.17 -2.45 -17.84
C VAL A 107 2.47 -2.95 -16.44
N TYR A 108 2.60 -2.05 -15.46
CA TYR A 108 2.91 -2.40 -14.07
C TYR A 108 1.97 -1.72 -13.06
N GLU A 109 0.88 -1.12 -13.56
CA GLU A 109 -0.11 -0.44 -12.73
C GLU A 109 -0.72 -1.38 -11.70
N ARG A 110 -0.91 -0.87 -10.47
CA ARG A 110 -1.52 -1.61 -9.37
C ARG A 110 -2.60 -0.75 -8.71
N GLY A 111 -3.84 -0.87 -9.17
CA GLY A 111 -4.96 -0.05 -8.68
C GLY A 111 -5.42 1.03 -9.66
N GLY A 112 -4.77 1.10 -10.83
CA GLY A 112 -4.94 2.13 -11.84
C GLY A 112 -6.40 2.45 -12.18
N GLY A 113 -6.79 3.68 -11.85
CA GLY A 113 -8.12 4.21 -12.18
C GLY A 113 -8.46 4.13 -13.67
N GLY A 114 -9.69 3.69 -13.99
CA GLY A 114 -10.10 3.47 -15.38
C GLY A 114 -10.05 4.73 -16.28
N ALA A 115 -10.18 5.92 -15.71
CA ALA A 115 -10.00 7.18 -16.46
C ALA A 115 -8.55 7.37 -16.92
N THR A 116 -7.59 7.22 -15.99
CA THR A 116 -6.15 7.27 -16.27
C THR A 116 -5.78 6.24 -17.34
N LYS A 117 -6.20 4.98 -17.20
CA LYS A 117 -5.91 3.92 -18.18
C LYS A 117 -6.42 4.24 -19.59
N ARG A 118 -7.64 4.77 -19.72
CA ARG A 118 -8.20 5.20 -21.02
C ARG A 118 -7.46 6.38 -21.64
N ALA A 119 -6.90 7.26 -20.81
CA ALA A 119 -6.06 8.35 -21.30
C ALA A 119 -4.71 7.82 -21.79
N VAL A 120 -4.08 6.91 -21.04
CA VAL A 120 -2.86 6.20 -21.47
C VAL A 120 -3.06 5.48 -22.79
N ASP A 121 -4.20 4.81 -22.98
CA ASP A 121 -4.54 4.19 -24.26
C ASP A 121 -4.55 5.17 -25.44
N SER A 122 -4.93 6.43 -25.19
CA SER A 122 -4.92 7.48 -26.23
C SER A 122 -3.49 7.83 -26.61
N TRP A 123 -2.63 8.02 -25.61
CA TRP A 123 -1.22 8.32 -25.80
C TRP A 123 -0.48 7.18 -26.53
N LEU A 124 -0.77 5.93 -26.18
CA LEU A 124 -0.27 4.74 -26.90
C LEU A 124 -0.70 4.66 -28.37
N ASP A 125 -1.85 5.25 -28.70
CA ASP A 125 -2.36 5.39 -30.07
C ASP A 125 -1.83 6.66 -30.77
N GLY A 126 -0.95 7.43 -30.11
CA GLY A 126 -0.30 8.62 -30.64
C GLY A 126 -1.17 9.88 -30.66
N VAL A 127 -2.27 9.90 -29.91
CA VAL A 127 -3.20 11.05 -29.87
C VAL A 127 -3.50 11.48 -28.44
N SER A 128 -3.70 12.78 -28.22
CA SER A 128 -4.11 13.27 -26.90
C SER A 128 -5.53 12.77 -26.54
N PRO A 129 -5.84 12.58 -25.24
CA PRO A 129 -7.16 12.14 -24.78
C PRO A 129 -8.32 13.03 -25.21
N TRP A 130 -8.05 14.32 -25.44
CA TRP A 130 -9.02 15.32 -25.91
C TRP A 130 -8.96 15.55 -27.44
N SER A 131 -8.18 14.80 -28.20
CA SER A 131 -8.07 14.98 -29.66
C SER A 131 -9.42 14.75 -30.36
N SER A 132 -9.77 15.61 -31.30
CA SER A 132 -10.97 15.48 -32.14
C SER A 132 -10.95 14.23 -33.05
N LEU A 133 -9.79 13.58 -33.21
CA LEU A 133 -9.65 12.31 -33.92
C LEU A 133 -10.24 11.12 -33.14
N ARG A 134 -10.53 11.30 -31.84
CA ARG A 134 -11.10 10.24 -31.00
C ARG A 134 -12.61 10.14 -31.17
N LYS A 135 -13.16 8.97 -30.83
CA LYS A 135 -14.61 8.73 -30.87
C LYS A 135 -15.33 9.68 -29.89
N PRO A 136 -16.50 10.24 -30.25
CA PRO A 136 -17.25 11.15 -29.38
C PRO A 136 -17.53 10.60 -27.97
N GLN A 137 -17.78 9.30 -27.85
CA GLN A 137 -18.01 8.64 -26.56
C GLN A 137 -16.76 8.62 -25.67
N ASP A 138 -15.57 8.47 -26.25
CA ASP A 138 -14.31 8.44 -25.50
C ASP A 138 -13.92 9.85 -25.06
N LEU A 139 -14.17 10.86 -25.91
CA LEU A 139 -14.06 12.27 -25.55
C LEU A 139 -14.98 12.62 -24.38
N LYS A 140 -16.25 12.20 -24.44
CA LYS A 140 -17.20 12.40 -23.35
C LYS A 140 -16.72 11.78 -22.05
N LYS A 141 -16.26 10.51 -22.07
CA LYS A 141 -15.70 9.83 -20.89
C LYS A 141 -14.47 10.53 -20.30
N TYR A 142 -13.64 11.16 -21.13
CA TYR A 142 -12.47 11.93 -20.67
C TYR A 142 -12.91 13.22 -19.97
N PHE A 143 -13.86 13.96 -20.54
CA PHE A 143 -14.37 15.19 -19.93
C PHE A 143 -15.29 14.95 -18.73
N ASP A 144 -15.91 13.76 -18.62
CA ASP A 144 -16.65 13.33 -17.42
C ASP A 144 -15.73 12.75 -16.33
N ALA A 145 -14.43 12.58 -16.59
CA ALA A 145 -13.47 12.01 -15.63
C ALA A 145 -13.12 13.01 -14.51
N GLY A 146 -13.89 12.98 -13.42
CA GLY A 146 -13.72 13.83 -12.23
C GLY A 146 -12.99 13.19 -11.04
N GLY A 147 -12.27 12.08 -11.28
CA GLY A 147 -11.58 11.32 -10.24
C GLY A 147 -10.39 12.03 -9.60
N ASN A 148 -9.90 11.50 -8.49
CA ASN A 148 -8.72 11.95 -7.73
C ASN A 148 -7.37 11.63 -8.39
N GLY A 149 -7.37 10.89 -9.50
CA GLY A 149 -6.18 10.46 -10.24
C GLY A 149 -5.12 11.53 -10.48
N VAL A 150 -5.53 12.79 -10.65
CA VAL A 150 -4.61 13.93 -10.75
C VAL A 150 -4.09 14.34 -9.37
N ALA A 151 -4.99 14.59 -8.42
CA ALA A 151 -4.64 15.11 -7.10
C ALA A 151 -3.66 14.20 -6.35
N MET A 152 -3.83 12.88 -6.46
CA MET A 152 -2.97 11.92 -5.77
C MET A 152 -1.50 11.98 -6.19
N ARG A 153 -1.20 12.49 -7.41
CA ARG A 153 0.16 12.48 -7.97
C ARG A 153 0.84 13.84 -8.10
N VAL A 154 0.21 14.96 -7.75
CA VAL A 154 0.78 16.32 -8.01
C VAL A 154 1.95 16.72 -7.11
N LEU A 155 2.23 15.98 -6.04
CA LEU A 155 3.28 16.29 -5.05
C LEU A 155 4.64 16.69 -5.69
N PRO A 156 5.16 15.98 -6.71
CA PRO A 156 6.40 16.32 -7.38
C PRO A 156 6.48 17.75 -7.96
N HIS A 157 5.37 18.29 -8.47
CA HIS A 157 5.35 19.68 -8.98
C HIS A 157 5.70 20.67 -7.89
N VAL A 158 5.15 20.46 -6.69
CA VAL A 158 5.41 21.31 -5.53
C VAL A 158 6.87 21.19 -5.10
N LEU A 159 7.40 19.98 -4.98
CA LEU A 159 8.80 19.78 -4.58
C LEU A 159 9.78 20.46 -5.54
N ARG A 160 9.50 20.41 -6.85
CA ARG A 160 10.32 21.01 -7.89
C ARG A 160 10.21 22.53 -7.95
N LEU A 161 9.00 23.07 -7.75
CA LEU A 161 8.66 24.46 -8.02
C LEU A 161 8.32 25.28 -6.76
N ALA A 162 8.55 24.74 -5.57
CA ALA A 162 8.21 25.36 -4.29
C ALA A 162 8.68 26.81 -4.14
N GLU A 163 9.82 27.18 -4.71
CA GLU A 163 10.37 28.54 -4.65
C GLU A 163 9.66 29.53 -5.60
N LYS A 164 8.88 29.02 -6.56
CA LYS A 164 8.11 29.83 -7.49
C LYS A 164 6.74 30.18 -6.89
N GLY A 165 6.13 31.25 -7.40
CA GLY A 165 4.75 31.59 -7.07
C GLY A 165 3.78 30.50 -7.53
N PHE A 166 2.67 30.35 -6.81
CA PHE A 166 1.72 29.25 -7.04
C PHE A 166 1.17 29.20 -8.47
N SER A 167 1.03 30.33 -9.17
CA SER A 167 0.58 30.35 -10.57
C SER A 167 1.41 29.48 -11.51
N LYS A 168 2.73 29.39 -11.29
CA LYS A 168 3.61 28.51 -12.07
C LYS A 168 3.41 27.03 -11.70
N VAL A 169 3.19 26.76 -10.42
CA VAL A 169 2.88 25.40 -9.93
C VAL A 169 1.53 24.95 -10.48
N ALA A 170 0.52 25.82 -10.42
CA ALA A 170 -0.82 25.61 -10.95
C ALA A 170 -0.82 25.31 -12.45
N ALA A 171 -0.02 26.05 -13.25
CA ALA A 171 0.11 25.78 -14.68
C ALA A 171 0.66 24.37 -14.95
N ASN A 172 1.66 23.92 -14.19
CA ASN A 172 2.20 22.57 -14.28
C ASN A 172 1.22 21.49 -13.81
N ILE A 173 0.49 21.73 -12.71
CA ILE A 173 -0.56 20.83 -12.19
C ILE A 173 -1.70 20.70 -13.20
N PHE A 174 -2.13 21.80 -13.81
CA PHE A 174 -3.18 21.77 -14.82
C PHE A 174 -2.72 21.00 -16.05
N LEU A 175 -1.50 21.25 -16.50
CA LEU A 175 -0.88 20.52 -17.60
C LEU A 175 -0.87 19.02 -17.29
N ASP A 176 -0.27 18.59 -16.17
CA ASP A 176 -0.35 17.21 -15.64
C ASP A 176 -1.78 16.64 -15.63
N GLY A 177 -2.73 17.38 -15.08
CA GLY A 177 -4.10 16.93 -14.95
C GLY A 177 -4.74 16.57 -16.28
N VAL A 178 -4.61 17.44 -17.29
CA VAL A 178 -5.21 17.20 -18.61
C VAL A 178 -4.56 16.05 -19.36
N ALA A 179 -3.40 15.53 -18.93
CA ALA A 179 -2.85 14.28 -19.47
C ALA A 179 -3.82 13.10 -19.31
N THR A 180 -4.74 13.19 -18.35
CA THR A 180 -5.56 12.05 -17.90
C THR A 180 -7.03 12.39 -17.63
N HIS A 181 -7.34 13.60 -17.17
CA HIS A 181 -8.67 13.99 -16.70
C HIS A 181 -9.11 15.32 -17.29
N GLY A 182 -10.33 15.37 -17.81
CA GLY A 182 -10.91 16.58 -18.39
C GLY A 182 -11.90 17.34 -17.50
N HIS A 183 -12.40 16.71 -16.44
CA HIS A 183 -13.48 17.28 -15.64
C HIS A 183 -12.96 18.28 -14.58
N PRO A 184 -13.66 19.40 -14.33
CA PRO A 184 -13.24 20.38 -13.32
C PRO A 184 -13.00 19.80 -11.92
N ARG A 185 -13.79 18.81 -11.47
CA ARG A 185 -13.56 18.14 -10.16
C ARG A 185 -12.16 17.55 -9.99
N ALA A 186 -11.61 16.93 -11.03
CA ALA A 186 -10.26 16.37 -10.97
C ALA A 186 -9.21 17.49 -10.92
N LEU A 187 -9.36 18.50 -11.78
CA LEU A 187 -8.39 19.58 -11.94
C LEU A 187 -8.41 20.55 -10.75
N LEU A 188 -9.58 20.99 -10.29
CA LEU A 188 -9.71 21.85 -9.11
C LEU A 188 -9.32 21.14 -7.82
N GLY A 189 -9.65 19.84 -7.68
CA GLY A 189 -9.19 19.04 -6.55
C GLY A 189 -7.66 19.00 -6.49
N ALA A 190 -7.01 18.77 -7.64
CA ALA A 190 -5.55 18.79 -7.75
C ALA A 190 -4.93 20.17 -7.50
N LEU A 191 -5.56 21.26 -7.96
CA LEU A 191 -5.10 22.63 -7.69
C LEU A 191 -5.24 22.99 -6.21
N ALA A 192 -6.36 22.66 -5.58
CA ALA A 192 -6.57 22.89 -4.15
C ALA A 192 -5.55 22.10 -3.31
N TYR A 193 -5.39 20.79 -3.57
CA TYR A 193 -4.41 19.98 -2.88
C TYR A 193 -2.96 20.45 -3.14
N GLY A 194 -2.64 20.79 -4.40
CA GLY A 194 -1.35 21.36 -4.76
C GLY A 194 -1.05 22.68 -4.05
N PHE A 195 -2.05 23.52 -3.81
CA PHE A 195 -1.91 24.75 -3.04
C PHE A 195 -1.64 24.46 -1.56
N ALA A 196 -2.36 23.50 -0.97
CA ALA A 196 -2.13 23.07 0.40
C ALA A 196 -0.70 22.51 0.56
N LEU A 197 -0.24 21.67 -0.37
CA LEU A 197 1.14 21.17 -0.42
C LEU A 197 2.16 22.31 -0.55
N TRP A 198 1.93 23.25 -1.47
CA TRP A 198 2.82 24.39 -1.70
C TRP A 198 2.95 25.26 -0.44
N THR A 199 1.84 25.49 0.25
CA THR A 199 1.80 26.23 1.52
C THR A 199 2.52 25.47 2.63
N ALA A 200 2.19 24.18 2.82
CA ALA A 200 2.80 23.31 3.83
C ALA A 200 4.33 23.19 3.66
N PHE A 201 4.79 22.98 2.42
CA PHE A 201 6.21 22.77 2.13
C PHE A 201 7.05 24.02 2.42
N ARG A 202 6.51 25.22 2.13
CA ARG A 202 7.17 26.51 2.36
C ARG A 202 7.12 26.98 3.81
N LYS A 203 6.30 26.35 4.66
CA LYS A 203 6.08 26.79 6.03
C LYS A 203 7.27 26.47 6.93
N GLU A 204 7.90 27.45 7.56
CA GLU A 204 9.05 27.20 8.45
C GLU A 204 8.64 26.79 9.88
N SER A 205 7.42 27.16 10.29
CA SER A 205 6.88 26.80 11.61
C SER A 205 6.09 25.49 11.57
N LYS A 206 5.78 24.95 12.75
CA LYS A 206 4.81 23.86 12.87
C LYS A 206 3.46 24.28 12.31
N LEU A 207 2.75 23.33 11.69
CA LEU A 207 1.39 23.52 11.25
C LEU A 207 0.45 23.57 12.46
N THR A 208 -0.39 24.60 12.51
CA THR A 208 -1.38 24.76 13.58
C THR A 208 -2.67 24.03 13.24
N TYR A 209 -3.45 23.71 14.27
CA TYR A 209 -4.71 22.99 14.12
C TYR A 209 -5.67 23.76 13.19
N GLY A 210 -6.10 23.13 12.10
CA GLY A 210 -7.03 23.72 11.15
C GLY A 210 -6.43 24.68 10.12
N GLU A 211 -5.13 24.96 10.19
CA GLU A 211 -4.49 25.99 9.37
C GLU A 211 -4.61 25.79 7.85
N LEU A 212 -4.40 24.58 7.32
CA LEU A 212 -4.47 24.37 5.87
C LEU A 212 -5.87 24.59 5.30
N VAL A 213 -6.91 24.35 6.10
CA VAL A 213 -8.30 24.61 5.73
C VAL A 213 -8.51 26.12 5.60
N GLU A 214 -8.04 26.90 6.58
CA GLU A 214 -8.12 28.36 6.56
C GLU A 214 -7.31 28.97 5.41
N GLU A 215 -6.12 28.43 5.12
CA GLU A 215 -5.29 28.88 4.01
C GLU A 215 -5.98 28.68 2.65
N LEU A 216 -6.65 27.54 2.44
CA LEU A 216 -7.41 27.31 1.22
C LEU A 216 -8.60 28.26 1.09
N ILE A 217 -9.34 28.50 2.18
CA ILE A 217 -10.50 29.39 2.11
C ILE A 217 -10.06 30.84 1.85
N SER A 218 -8.99 31.27 2.51
CA SER A 218 -8.46 32.64 2.38
C SER A 218 -7.86 32.91 1.00
N ASN A 219 -7.33 31.88 0.32
CA ASN A 219 -6.63 32.02 -0.96
C ASN A 219 -7.40 31.41 -2.14
N VAL A 220 -8.74 31.32 -2.05
CA VAL A 220 -9.58 30.73 -3.10
C VAL A 220 -9.30 31.28 -4.50
N THR A 221 -9.08 32.59 -4.64
CA THR A 221 -8.82 33.22 -5.93
C THR A 221 -7.48 32.81 -6.55
N VAL A 222 -6.52 32.37 -5.73
CA VAL A 222 -5.17 31.98 -6.16
C VAL A 222 -5.20 30.57 -6.73
N TRP A 223 -5.77 29.60 -6.00
CA TRP A 223 -5.73 28.21 -6.41
C TRP A 223 -6.88 27.81 -7.34
N SER A 224 -8.00 28.53 -7.32
CA SER A 224 -9.15 28.19 -8.17
C SER A 224 -9.09 28.84 -9.56
N ALA A 225 -8.05 29.61 -9.88
CA ALA A 225 -7.92 30.24 -11.19
C ALA A 225 -7.58 29.19 -12.26
N ILE A 226 -8.27 29.24 -13.40
CA ILE A 226 -7.96 28.37 -14.55
C ILE A 226 -6.58 28.80 -15.12
N PRO A 227 -5.58 27.92 -15.18
CA PRO A 227 -4.26 28.28 -15.71
C PRO A 227 -4.27 28.42 -17.23
N THR A 228 -4.40 29.65 -17.73
CA THR A 228 -4.54 29.95 -19.16
C THR A 228 -3.23 30.06 -19.94
N THR A 229 -2.08 30.03 -19.24
CA THR A 229 -0.76 30.31 -19.82
C THR A 229 -0.11 29.11 -20.51
N THR A 230 -0.72 27.92 -20.45
CA THR A 230 -0.18 26.72 -21.10
C THR A 230 -0.46 26.74 -22.61
N SER A 231 0.50 26.28 -23.43
CA SER A 231 0.38 26.29 -24.89
C SER A 231 -0.80 25.45 -25.40
N ILE A 232 -1.17 24.40 -24.66
CA ILE A 232 -2.28 23.51 -25.00
C ILE A 232 -3.65 24.10 -24.64
N TYR A 233 -3.70 25.10 -23.76
CA TYR A 233 -4.95 25.60 -23.17
C TYR A 233 -5.97 26.05 -24.22
N PRO A 234 -5.65 26.86 -25.25
CA PRO A 234 -6.66 27.33 -26.19
C PRO A 234 -7.34 26.19 -26.97
N ALA A 235 -6.55 25.23 -27.45
CA ALA A 235 -7.06 24.09 -28.22
C ALA A 235 -7.85 23.13 -27.32
N TRP A 236 -7.36 22.89 -26.11
CA TRP A 236 -8.01 22.04 -25.13
C TRP A 236 -9.34 22.63 -24.66
N MET A 237 -9.37 23.93 -24.32
CA MET A 237 -10.57 24.61 -23.81
C MET A 237 -11.66 24.67 -24.88
N ASN A 238 -11.29 24.92 -26.14
CA ASN A 238 -12.24 24.85 -27.26
C ASN A 238 -12.93 23.48 -27.35
N GLN A 239 -12.17 22.40 -27.13
CA GLN A 239 -12.73 21.06 -27.09
C GLN A 239 -13.57 20.80 -25.83
N ALA A 240 -13.13 21.30 -24.68
CA ALA A 240 -13.85 21.20 -23.43
C ALA A 240 -15.25 21.82 -23.54
N ASP A 241 -15.35 23.05 -24.06
CA ASP A 241 -16.63 23.74 -24.26
C ASP A 241 -17.53 23.07 -25.30
N LYS A 242 -16.96 22.34 -26.29
CA LYS A 242 -17.77 21.57 -27.25
C LYS A 242 -18.42 20.35 -26.59
N ILE A 243 -17.70 19.64 -25.72
CA ILE A 243 -18.16 18.38 -25.11
C ILE A 243 -18.94 18.62 -23.81
N LEU A 244 -18.56 19.64 -23.05
CA LEU A 244 -19.20 20.13 -21.84
C LEU A 244 -19.50 21.63 -21.98
N PRO A 245 -20.59 22.00 -22.68
CA PRO A 245 -20.95 23.41 -22.88
C PRO A 245 -21.03 24.20 -21.58
N GLY A 246 -20.37 25.35 -21.55
CA GLY A 246 -20.27 26.20 -20.36
C GLY A 246 -19.25 25.67 -19.36
N TYR A 247 -18.08 25.24 -19.82
CA TYR A 247 -17.05 24.63 -18.97
C TYR A 247 -16.66 25.54 -17.80
N SER A 248 -16.54 26.85 -18.04
CA SER A 248 -16.28 27.84 -16.98
C SER A 248 -17.36 27.87 -15.90
N ASN A 249 -18.63 27.69 -16.24
CA ASN A 249 -19.71 27.63 -15.26
C ASN A 249 -19.64 26.35 -14.42
N ILE A 250 -19.25 25.22 -15.02
CA ILE A 250 -19.01 23.96 -14.30
C ILE A 250 -17.81 24.13 -13.37
N TRP A 251 -16.74 24.79 -13.82
CA TRP A 251 -15.59 25.13 -12.99
C TRP A 251 -15.99 25.95 -11.76
N ASP A 252 -16.78 27.01 -11.94
CA ASP A 252 -17.27 27.83 -10.82
C ASP A 252 -18.20 27.06 -9.88
N SER A 253 -19.04 26.17 -10.41
CA SER A 253 -19.88 25.28 -9.60
C SER A 253 -19.05 24.32 -8.74
N VAL A 254 -18.00 23.74 -9.32
CA VAL A 254 -17.07 22.86 -8.58
C VAL A 254 -16.23 23.64 -7.58
N LYS A 255 -15.82 24.88 -7.90
CA LYS A 255 -15.18 25.77 -6.93
C LYS A 255 -16.10 26.02 -5.72
N ALA A 256 -17.38 26.29 -5.95
CA ALA A 256 -18.36 26.43 -4.87
C ALA A 256 -18.56 25.11 -4.07
N GLU A 257 -18.50 23.96 -4.73
CA GLU A 257 -18.48 22.64 -4.08
C GLU A 257 -17.30 22.50 -3.12
N VAL A 258 -16.08 22.82 -3.57
CA VAL A 258 -14.87 22.80 -2.72
C VAL A 258 -14.98 23.75 -1.53
N LEU A 259 -15.49 24.97 -1.73
CA LEU A 259 -15.70 25.92 -0.64
C LEU A 259 -16.68 25.40 0.42
N ARG A 260 -17.79 24.77 0.01
CA ARG A 260 -18.73 24.14 0.95
C ARG A 260 -18.07 23.05 1.79
N TYR A 261 -17.22 22.22 1.17
CA TYR A 261 -16.46 21.19 1.88
C TYR A 261 -15.47 21.79 2.88
N LEU A 262 -14.79 22.87 2.50
CA LEU A 262 -13.89 23.59 3.39
C LEU A 262 -14.64 24.26 4.55
N ASP A 263 -15.82 24.82 4.32
CA ASP A 263 -16.65 25.41 5.38
C ASP A 263 -17.17 24.35 6.37
N VAL A 264 -17.52 23.15 5.89
CA VAL A 264 -17.79 21.99 6.75
C VAL A 264 -16.58 21.70 7.64
N CYS A 265 -15.39 21.58 7.04
CA CYS A 265 -14.16 21.32 7.79
C CYS A 265 -13.90 22.39 8.86
N ARG A 266 -14.01 23.68 8.49
CA ARG A 266 -13.86 24.80 9.43
C ARG A 266 -14.85 24.71 10.59
N GLY A 267 -16.13 24.49 10.29
CA GLY A 267 -17.19 24.40 11.29
C GLY A 267 -16.98 23.25 12.28
N GLU A 268 -16.55 22.09 11.78
CA GLU A 268 -16.25 20.91 12.60
C GLU A 268 -14.99 21.11 13.44
N LEU A 269 -13.92 21.66 12.85
CA LEU A 269 -12.68 21.97 13.56
C LEU A 269 -12.91 22.94 14.73
N ALA A 270 -13.81 23.92 14.58
CA ALA A 270 -14.17 24.87 15.63
C ALA A 270 -14.78 24.20 16.89
N LYS A 271 -15.29 22.96 16.79
CA LYS A 271 -15.81 22.20 17.94
C LYS A 271 -14.71 21.63 18.86
N GLY A 272 -13.44 21.74 18.49
CA GLY A 272 -12.31 21.31 19.32
C GLY A 272 -12.38 19.83 19.68
N ALA A 273 -12.25 19.47 20.95
CA ALA A 273 -12.16 18.07 21.37
C ALA A 273 -13.40 17.18 21.07
N LEU A 274 -14.54 17.77 20.67
CA LEU A 274 -15.79 17.05 20.41
C LEU A 274 -15.91 16.51 18.97
N ILE A 275 -14.95 16.78 18.10
CA ILE A 275 -14.99 16.42 16.68
C ILE A 275 -14.68 14.93 16.46
N PHE A 276 -15.42 14.26 15.58
CA PHE A 276 -15.18 12.89 15.15
C PHE A 276 -14.83 12.85 13.66
N ASP A 277 -13.68 12.27 13.30
CA ASP A 277 -13.20 12.26 11.91
C ASP A 277 -14.18 11.60 10.94
N GLU A 278 -14.80 10.50 11.34
CA GLU A 278 -15.75 9.77 10.49
C GLU A 278 -16.98 10.62 10.11
N ASP A 279 -17.45 11.50 11.02
CA ASP A 279 -18.58 12.39 10.76
C ASP A 279 -18.22 13.45 9.71
N VAL A 280 -17.04 14.07 9.84
CA VAL A 280 -16.56 15.05 8.84
C VAL A 280 -16.36 14.37 7.49
N LEU A 281 -15.68 13.23 7.45
CA LEU A 281 -15.46 12.47 6.21
C LEU A 281 -16.78 12.04 5.55
N LYS A 282 -17.82 11.77 6.34
CA LYS A 282 -19.17 11.48 5.82
C LYS A 282 -19.82 12.71 5.20
N GLU A 283 -19.71 13.87 5.82
CA GLU A 283 -20.21 15.14 5.26
C GLU A 283 -19.45 15.58 4.00
N LEU A 284 -18.17 15.20 3.90
CA LEU A 284 -17.36 15.35 2.69
C LEU A 284 -17.66 14.31 1.61
N HIS A 285 -18.58 13.37 1.87
CA HIS A 285 -18.96 12.27 0.98
C HIS A 285 -17.86 11.23 0.71
N CYS A 286 -16.88 11.08 1.60
CA CYS A 286 -15.83 10.05 1.47
C CYS A 286 -16.39 8.62 1.43
N PHE A 287 -17.58 8.38 2.00
CA PHE A 287 -18.23 7.06 2.03
C PHE A 287 -19.38 6.91 1.00
N ASP A 288 -19.54 7.86 0.08
CA ASP A 288 -20.52 7.75 -1.01
C ASP A 288 -19.91 7.03 -2.21
N ASN A 289 -20.32 5.79 -2.47
CA ASN A 289 -19.81 4.95 -3.56
C ASN A 289 -19.88 5.58 -4.97
N LYS A 290 -20.65 6.65 -5.18
CA LYS A 290 -20.73 7.35 -6.47
C LYS A 290 -19.71 8.47 -6.63
N ILE A 291 -19.25 9.07 -5.53
CA ILE A 291 -18.44 10.29 -5.55
C ILE A 291 -17.20 10.23 -4.63
N SER A 292 -17.01 9.18 -3.85
CA SER A 292 -15.87 9.03 -2.94
C SER A 292 -14.52 9.13 -3.64
N GLY A 293 -14.42 8.66 -4.88
CA GLY A 293 -13.22 8.79 -5.72
C GLY A 293 -13.09 10.13 -6.45
N ALA A 294 -13.94 11.14 -6.17
CA ALA A 294 -13.85 12.45 -6.81
C ALA A 294 -12.62 13.23 -6.31
N GLY A 295 -11.97 13.98 -7.21
CA GLY A 295 -10.76 14.73 -6.86
C GLY A 295 -10.98 15.80 -5.80
N THR A 296 -12.15 16.43 -5.77
CA THR A 296 -12.51 17.42 -4.73
C THR A 296 -12.69 16.77 -3.36
N VAL A 297 -13.32 15.59 -3.29
CA VAL A 297 -13.56 14.84 -2.05
C VAL A 297 -12.22 14.40 -1.44
N ALA A 298 -11.39 13.71 -2.23
CA ALA A 298 -10.10 13.21 -1.74
C ALA A 298 -9.17 14.35 -1.30
N ALA A 299 -9.11 15.44 -2.08
CA ALA A 299 -8.29 16.61 -1.75
C ALA A 299 -8.67 17.25 -0.42
N ILE A 300 -9.97 17.53 -0.20
CA ILE A 300 -10.39 18.22 1.01
C ILE A 300 -10.36 17.30 2.23
N ALA A 301 -10.67 16.01 2.08
CA ALA A 301 -10.51 15.03 3.15
C ALA A 301 -9.06 14.92 3.63
N ALA A 302 -8.09 14.83 2.71
CA ALA A 302 -6.67 14.78 3.02
C ALA A 302 -6.18 16.06 3.72
N VAL A 303 -6.61 17.24 3.22
CA VAL A 303 -6.28 18.52 3.84
C VAL A 303 -6.84 18.61 5.25
N TYR A 304 -8.10 18.24 5.45
CA TYR A 304 -8.73 18.23 6.77
C TYR A 304 -7.97 17.32 7.75
N LEU A 305 -7.68 16.07 7.37
CA LEU A 305 -6.99 15.12 8.25
C LEU A 305 -5.57 15.58 8.59
N ALA A 306 -4.81 16.07 7.62
CA ALA A 306 -3.47 16.61 7.85
C ALA A 306 -3.51 17.86 8.75
N SER A 307 -4.50 18.73 8.54
CA SER A 307 -4.67 19.97 9.29
C SER A 307 -5.14 19.73 10.74
N ARG A 308 -6.00 18.74 10.94
CA ARG A 308 -6.49 18.33 12.27
C ARG A 308 -5.40 17.63 13.08
N HIS A 309 -4.69 16.69 12.46
CA HIS A 309 -3.69 15.84 13.10
C HIS A 309 -2.27 16.38 12.94
N ALA A 310 -2.11 17.69 12.72
CA ALA A 310 -0.82 18.36 12.56
C ALA A 310 0.14 18.14 13.76
N ALA A 311 -0.38 17.86 14.96
CA ALA A 311 0.46 17.57 16.13
C ALA A 311 0.87 16.08 16.24
N ASP A 312 0.19 15.18 15.53
CA ASP A 312 0.41 13.74 15.53
C ASP A 312 0.27 13.17 14.10
N PRO A 313 1.31 13.35 13.26
CA PRO A 313 1.24 13.01 11.84
C PRO A 313 1.01 11.51 11.61
N LEU A 314 1.54 10.63 12.47
CA LEU A 314 1.36 9.19 12.34
C LEU A 314 -0.12 8.82 12.53
N ASN A 315 -0.76 9.36 13.57
CA ASN A 315 -2.19 9.15 13.79
C ASN A 315 -3.04 9.75 12.66
N GLY A 316 -2.66 10.92 12.11
CA GLY A 316 -3.36 11.52 10.97
C GLY A 316 -3.43 10.58 9.75
N VAL A 317 -2.30 9.96 9.39
CA VAL A 317 -2.26 8.97 8.30
C VAL A 317 -3.03 7.69 8.65
N VAL A 318 -2.91 7.20 9.89
CA VAL A 318 -3.68 6.03 10.34
C VAL A 318 -5.18 6.29 10.27
N LYS A 319 -5.65 7.48 10.67
CA LYS A 319 -7.08 7.84 10.57
C LYS A 319 -7.57 7.85 9.12
N ALA A 320 -6.75 8.32 8.19
CA ALA A 320 -7.06 8.26 6.76
C ALA A 320 -7.09 6.81 6.25
N ALA A 321 -6.04 6.04 6.53
CA ALA A 321 -5.86 4.68 6.02
C ALA A 321 -6.91 3.69 6.54
N PHE A 322 -7.51 3.97 7.70
CA PHE A 322 -8.54 3.14 8.33
C PHE A 322 -9.96 3.75 8.24
N ALA A 323 -10.18 4.76 7.39
CA ALA A 323 -11.51 5.24 7.03
C ALA A 323 -12.22 4.23 6.10
N ILE A 324 -12.45 3.00 6.58
CA ILE A 324 -12.92 1.87 5.77
C ILE A 324 -14.23 2.21 5.05
N GLY A 325 -14.23 2.02 3.73
CA GLY A 325 -15.34 2.36 2.84
C GLY A 325 -15.15 3.67 2.08
N SER A 326 -14.08 4.42 2.37
CA SER A 326 -13.60 5.50 1.50
C SER A 326 -12.48 5.04 0.57
N ASP A 327 -11.96 5.99 -0.20
CA ASP A 327 -10.74 5.88 -1.00
C ASP A 327 -9.51 6.05 -0.08
N THR A 328 -9.22 4.99 0.69
CA THR A 328 -8.35 5.05 1.88
C THR A 328 -6.88 5.22 1.56
N ASP A 329 -6.36 4.54 0.54
CA ASP A 329 -5.01 4.76 0.00
C ASP A 329 -4.84 6.19 -0.47
N THR A 330 -5.75 6.69 -1.31
CA THR A 330 -5.58 8.04 -1.87
C THR A 330 -5.59 9.12 -0.80
N ILE A 331 -6.59 9.07 0.10
CA ILE A 331 -6.70 10.07 1.17
C ILE A 331 -5.50 9.98 2.13
N ALA A 332 -5.03 8.77 2.46
CA ALA A 332 -3.89 8.56 3.34
C ALA A 332 -2.57 9.00 2.70
N SER A 333 -2.36 8.67 1.43
CA SER A 333 -1.22 9.12 0.62
C SER A 333 -1.14 10.64 0.60
N MET A 334 -2.26 11.29 0.29
CA MET A 334 -2.32 12.75 0.23
C MET A 334 -2.12 13.42 1.61
N ALA A 335 -2.73 12.87 2.66
CA ALA A 335 -2.54 13.37 4.02
C ALA A 335 -1.09 13.19 4.50
N GLY A 336 -0.49 12.02 4.23
CA GLY A 336 0.90 11.71 4.55
C GLY A 336 1.88 12.62 3.81
N GLY A 337 1.60 12.94 2.54
CA GLY A 337 2.36 13.92 1.77
C GLY A 337 2.34 15.32 2.39
N LEU A 338 1.17 15.82 2.80
CA LEU A 338 1.03 17.11 3.49
C LEU A 338 1.77 17.14 4.83
N LEU A 339 1.61 16.10 5.65
CA LEU A 339 2.29 15.99 6.94
C LEU A 339 3.80 15.89 6.76
N GLY A 340 4.28 15.17 5.76
CA GLY A 340 5.69 15.10 5.39
C GLY A 340 6.28 16.45 4.95
N CYS A 341 5.53 17.26 4.20
CA CYS A 341 5.93 18.62 3.82
C CYS A 341 6.19 19.54 5.03
N VAL A 342 5.52 19.29 6.16
CA VAL A 342 5.65 20.08 7.39
C VAL A 342 6.71 19.49 8.31
N HIS A 343 6.62 18.19 8.60
CA HIS A 343 7.36 17.52 9.67
C HIS A 343 8.71 16.93 9.24
N GLY A 344 9.02 16.93 7.93
CA GLY A 344 10.18 16.21 7.43
C GLY A 344 9.98 14.70 7.54
N SER A 345 11.08 13.95 7.56
CA SER A 345 11.07 12.49 7.57
C SER A 345 11.11 11.84 8.96
N ASP A 346 11.41 12.60 10.02
CA ASP A 346 11.74 12.02 11.33
C ASP A 346 10.59 11.23 11.96
N TRP A 347 9.34 11.71 11.77
CA TRP A 347 8.14 11.04 12.28
C TRP A 347 7.87 9.68 11.62
N LEU A 348 8.49 9.39 10.46
CA LEU A 348 8.38 8.11 9.76
C LEU A 348 9.38 7.06 10.25
N SER A 349 10.30 7.42 11.16
CA SER A 349 11.32 6.49 11.69
C SER A 349 10.77 5.12 12.13
N PRO A 350 9.58 5.02 12.77
CA PRO A 350 9.02 3.72 13.17
C PRO A 350 8.58 2.82 12.02
N VAL A 351 8.27 3.38 10.84
CA VAL A 351 7.60 2.67 9.74
C VAL A 351 8.42 2.66 8.44
N LYS A 352 9.38 3.57 8.29
CA LYS A 352 10.15 3.80 7.04
C LYS A 352 10.76 2.52 6.45
N GLN A 353 11.28 1.62 7.28
CA GLN A 353 11.94 0.40 6.81
C GLN A 353 10.98 -0.58 6.12
N GLY A 354 9.68 -0.48 6.41
CA GLY A 354 8.66 -1.32 5.77
C GLY A 354 8.13 -0.76 4.45
N ILE A 355 8.40 0.51 4.11
CA ILE A 355 7.90 1.11 2.87
C ILE A 355 8.68 0.53 1.68
N GLN A 356 7.95 0.02 0.68
CA GLN A 356 8.56 -0.44 -0.57
C GLN A 356 9.42 0.67 -1.20
N ASP A 357 10.61 0.30 -1.65
CA ASP A 357 11.56 1.17 -2.36
C ASP A 357 11.93 2.46 -1.59
N ALA A 358 11.83 2.46 -0.25
CA ALA A 358 12.06 3.64 0.58
C ALA A 358 13.33 4.40 0.17
N ALA A 359 14.48 3.73 0.06
CA ALA A 359 15.75 4.36 -0.33
C ALA A 359 15.71 5.04 -1.70
N TYR A 360 15.02 4.45 -2.68
CA TYR A 360 14.82 5.05 -4.00
C TYR A 360 13.90 6.26 -3.93
N ILE A 361 12.82 6.19 -3.15
CA ILE A 361 11.90 7.32 -2.90
C ILE A 361 12.66 8.49 -2.27
N GLU A 362 13.53 8.24 -1.27
CA GLU A 362 14.35 9.30 -0.66
C GLU A 362 15.29 9.95 -1.66
N LYS A 363 15.97 9.14 -2.48
CA LYS A 363 16.88 9.62 -3.53
C LYS A 363 16.14 10.46 -4.56
N SER A 364 14.94 10.02 -4.98
CA SER A 364 14.09 10.74 -5.94
C SER A 364 13.64 12.09 -5.37
N ALA A 365 13.17 12.10 -4.12
CA ALA A 365 12.77 13.32 -3.41
C ALA A 365 13.91 14.34 -3.29
N PHE A 366 15.09 13.86 -2.90
CA PHE A 366 16.29 14.68 -2.79
C PHE A 366 16.70 15.30 -4.13
N ARG A 367 16.74 14.50 -5.21
CA ARG A 367 17.07 14.98 -6.56
C ARG A 367 16.08 16.05 -7.02
N LEU A 368 14.78 15.78 -6.83
CA LEU A 368 13.71 16.65 -7.29
C LEU A 368 13.71 18.00 -6.57
N ALA A 369 13.85 17.99 -5.23
CA ALA A 369 13.87 19.20 -4.42
C ALA A 369 15.10 20.10 -4.67
N ASN A 370 16.23 19.48 -5.02
CA ASN A 370 17.46 20.17 -5.44
C ASN A 370 17.46 20.54 -6.93
N GLY A 371 16.39 20.22 -7.65
CA GLY A 371 16.22 20.60 -9.04
C GLY A 371 17.17 19.93 -10.01
N HIS A 372 17.65 18.73 -9.66
CA HIS A 372 18.49 17.90 -10.52
C HIS A 372 17.76 17.62 -11.83
N ILE A 373 18.49 17.73 -12.94
CA ILE A 373 18.03 17.42 -14.28
C ILE A 373 18.93 16.32 -14.83
N ASP A 374 18.31 15.27 -15.35
CA ASP A 374 18.98 14.19 -16.04
C ASP A 374 19.42 14.64 -17.43
N ASP A 375 20.38 13.93 -18.02
CA ASP A 375 20.73 14.13 -19.42
C ASP A 375 19.46 14.02 -20.28
N LYS A 376 19.25 15.01 -21.16
CA LYS A 376 18.04 15.12 -22.00
C LYS A 376 18.03 13.95 -23.00
N PRO A 377 17.16 12.92 -22.82
CA PRO A 377 17.01 11.92 -23.85
C PRO A 377 16.20 12.50 -25.00
N ASP A 378 16.41 11.98 -26.21
CA ASP A 378 15.43 12.16 -27.28
C ASP A 378 14.13 11.48 -26.85
N VAL A 379 13.03 12.24 -26.81
CA VAL A 379 11.73 11.71 -26.41
C VAL A 379 11.10 10.98 -27.60
N GLU A 380 11.38 9.68 -27.74
CA GLU A 380 10.63 8.82 -28.65
C GLU A 380 9.43 8.20 -27.93
N GLY A 381 8.22 8.48 -28.42
CA GLY A 381 7.00 7.98 -27.79
C GLY A 381 6.83 6.47 -27.91
N ILE A 382 6.46 5.84 -26.80
CA ILE A 382 6.23 4.41 -26.72
C ILE A 382 4.99 4.04 -27.55
N LYS A 383 5.20 3.18 -28.55
CA LYS A 383 4.12 2.64 -29.39
C LYS A 383 3.59 1.34 -28.80
N ARG A 384 2.27 1.15 -28.86
CA ARG A 384 1.56 -0.05 -28.33
C ARG A 384 2.18 -1.38 -28.77
N TYR A 385 2.57 -1.51 -30.04
CA TYR A 385 3.15 -2.76 -30.55
C TYR A 385 4.57 -3.02 -30.01
N LEU A 386 5.37 -1.97 -29.79
CA LEU A 386 6.71 -2.08 -29.20
C LEU A 386 6.61 -2.45 -27.73
N LEU A 387 5.68 -1.82 -27.01
CA LEU A 387 5.42 -2.13 -25.61
C LEU A 387 4.99 -3.59 -25.44
N LYS A 388 4.08 -4.07 -26.29
CA LYS A 388 3.67 -5.48 -26.29
C LYS A 388 4.85 -6.43 -26.57
N LYS A 389 5.67 -6.12 -27.58
CA LYS A 389 6.86 -6.92 -27.92
C LYS A 389 7.87 -6.95 -26.76
N TRP A 390 8.02 -5.83 -26.07
CA TRP A 390 8.88 -5.73 -24.88
C TRP A 390 8.37 -6.62 -23.74
N ILE A 391 7.07 -6.57 -23.43
CA ILE A 391 6.45 -7.45 -22.41
C ILE A 391 6.64 -8.93 -22.78
N ASP A 392 6.43 -9.30 -24.06
CA ASP A 392 6.63 -10.67 -24.55
C ASP A 392 8.09 -11.13 -24.33
N GLY A 393 9.06 -10.23 -24.54
CA GLY A 393 10.47 -10.49 -24.25
C GLY A 393 10.78 -10.65 -22.77
N VAL A 394 10.26 -9.75 -21.92
CA VAL A 394 10.47 -9.80 -20.46
C VAL A 394 9.94 -11.09 -19.85
N VAL A 395 8.74 -11.50 -20.26
CA VAL A 395 8.09 -12.69 -19.69
C VAL A 395 8.78 -14.00 -20.09
N THR A 396 9.46 -14.02 -21.24
CA THR A 396 10.17 -15.21 -21.75
C THR A 396 11.65 -15.25 -21.38
N ALA A 397 12.22 -14.13 -20.93
CA ALA A 397 13.61 -14.04 -20.53
C ALA A 397 13.89 -14.84 -19.25
N PRO A 398 15.03 -15.54 -19.12
CA PRO A 398 15.42 -16.25 -17.90
C PRO A 398 15.58 -15.35 -16.66
N ASP A 399 15.53 -15.94 -15.48
CA ASP A 399 15.87 -15.25 -14.23
C ASP A 399 17.25 -14.59 -14.27
N SER A 400 17.35 -13.43 -13.61
CA SER A 400 18.55 -12.58 -13.55
C SER A 400 19.01 -12.01 -14.90
N SER A 401 18.23 -12.17 -15.98
CA SER A 401 18.51 -11.51 -17.25
C SER A 401 18.39 -9.99 -17.10
N GLU A 402 19.31 -9.26 -17.72
CA GLU A 402 19.23 -7.81 -17.84
C GLU A 402 18.28 -7.41 -18.96
N VAL A 403 17.48 -6.38 -18.70
CA VAL A 403 16.57 -5.78 -19.68
C VAL A 403 16.62 -4.27 -19.57
N GLU A 404 16.59 -3.61 -20.72
CA GLU A 404 16.34 -2.18 -20.80
C GLU A 404 14.82 -1.93 -20.76
N LEU A 405 14.37 -1.12 -19.81
CA LEU A 405 12.98 -0.71 -19.66
C LEU A 405 12.60 0.29 -20.77
N PRO A 406 11.29 0.47 -21.07
CA PRO A 406 10.83 1.43 -22.05
C PRO A 406 11.18 2.90 -21.72
N ASP A 407 11.55 3.19 -20.47
CA ASP A 407 12.05 4.49 -20.01
C ASP A 407 13.60 4.59 -20.01
N HIS A 408 14.28 3.62 -20.63
CA HIS A 408 15.74 3.47 -20.76
C HIS A 408 16.51 3.12 -19.48
N ARG A 409 15.82 2.87 -18.37
CA ARG A 409 16.48 2.34 -17.17
C ARG A 409 16.80 0.86 -17.36
N LYS A 410 17.80 0.36 -16.64
CA LYS A 410 18.17 -1.05 -16.65
C LYS A 410 17.56 -1.77 -15.46
N ALA A 411 17.09 -2.99 -15.68
CA ALA A 411 16.54 -3.84 -14.64
C ALA A 411 16.97 -5.29 -14.79
N ARG A 412 16.96 -6.02 -13.67
CA ARG A 412 17.08 -7.48 -13.65
C ARG A 412 15.72 -8.12 -13.46
N ILE A 413 15.47 -9.18 -14.21
CA ILE A 413 14.20 -9.92 -14.21
C ILE A 413 14.23 -11.03 -13.16
N ASN A 414 13.17 -11.16 -12.38
CA ASN A 414 12.92 -12.27 -11.47
C ASN A 414 11.50 -12.82 -11.69
N HIS A 415 11.38 -14.14 -11.79
CA HIS A 415 10.11 -14.84 -11.93
C HIS A 415 9.42 -14.95 -10.58
N ASP A 416 8.13 -14.63 -10.57
CA ASP A 416 7.21 -14.99 -9.48
C ASP A 416 6.34 -16.18 -9.91
N LEU A 417 5.57 -16.72 -8.96
CA LEU A 417 4.70 -17.88 -9.20
C LEU A 417 3.60 -17.54 -10.20
N ASP A 418 3.68 -18.09 -11.41
CA ASP A 418 2.63 -17.99 -12.43
C ASP A 418 1.29 -18.57 -11.92
N TYR A 419 0.19 -17.93 -12.30
CA TYR A 419 -1.17 -18.38 -11.97
C TYR A 419 -1.87 -18.96 -13.20
N ILE A 420 -2.49 -20.14 -13.06
CA ILE A 420 -3.33 -20.72 -14.11
C ILE A 420 -4.80 -20.51 -13.72
N GLY A 421 -5.57 -19.90 -14.63
CA GLY A 421 -6.99 -19.65 -14.41
C GLY A 421 -7.77 -20.93 -14.13
N ARG A 422 -8.84 -20.84 -13.33
CA ARG A 422 -9.65 -21.99 -12.86
C ARG A 422 -10.09 -22.97 -13.94
N ASN A 423 -10.31 -22.49 -15.16
CA ASN A 423 -10.78 -23.31 -16.29
C ASN A 423 -9.63 -23.78 -17.21
N GLY A 424 -8.37 -23.48 -16.88
CA GLY A 424 -7.18 -23.78 -17.70
C GLY A 424 -7.08 -22.97 -19.00
N THR A 425 -8.00 -22.03 -19.23
CA THR A 425 -8.14 -21.28 -20.50
C THR A 425 -7.25 -20.04 -20.61
N TYR A 426 -6.59 -19.67 -19.51
CA TYR A 426 -5.61 -18.58 -19.46
C TYR A 426 -4.58 -18.85 -18.36
N ARG A 427 -3.40 -18.26 -18.52
CA ARG A 427 -2.36 -18.17 -17.50
C ARG A 427 -1.99 -16.71 -17.28
N VAL A 428 -1.49 -16.39 -16.10
CA VAL A 428 -0.98 -15.09 -15.70
C VAL A 428 0.46 -15.30 -15.29
N GLU A 429 1.36 -14.66 -16.02
CA GLU A 429 2.80 -14.76 -15.82
C GLU A 429 3.26 -13.53 -15.03
N PHE A 430 3.77 -13.73 -13.81
CA PHE A 430 4.21 -12.64 -12.93
C PHE A 430 5.71 -12.47 -12.99
N ARG A 431 6.17 -11.23 -13.18
CA ARG A 431 7.58 -10.87 -13.22
C ARG A 431 7.83 -9.70 -12.30
N ARG A 432 8.84 -9.83 -11.45
CA ARG A 432 9.41 -8.72 -10.68
C ARG A 432 10.64 -8.21 -11.40
N LEU A 433 10.71 -6.90 -11.60
CA LEU A 433 11.86 -6.20 -12.17
C LEU A 433 12.53 -5.40 -11.05
N THR A 434 13.79 -5.72 -10.78
CA THR A 434 14.63 -4.91 -9.87
C THR A 434 15.43 -3.93 -10.70
N VAL A 435 15.06 -2.66 -10.66
CA VAL A 435 15.71 -1.60 -11.42
C VAL A 435 17.02 -1.20 -10.73
N ASP A 436 18.07 -0.91 -11.50
CA ASP A 436 19.41 -0.60 -10.97
C ASP A 436 19.43 0.67 -10.09
N ASP A 437 18.43 1.54 -10.19
CA ASP A 437 18.28 2.73 -9.34
C ASP A 437 17.64 2.43 -7.98
N GLY A 438 17.16 1.20 -7.76
CA GLY A 438 16.57 0.71 -6.52
C GLY A 438 15.05 0.59 -6.52
N GLN A 439 14.35 0.92 -7.62
CA GLN A 439 12.91 0.70 -7.72
C GLN A 439 12.57 -0.78 -7.98
N SER A 440 11.51 -1.28 -7.34
CA SER A 440 10.89 -2.56 -7.66
C SER A 440 9.66 -2.32 -8.55
N ILE A 441 9.56 -3.04 -9.67
CA ILE A 441 8.40 -2.98 -10.57
C ILE A 441 7.82 -4.39 -10.70
N TYR A 442 6.50 -4.50 -10.64
CA TYR A 442 5.79 -5.77 -10.76
C TYR A 442 4.96 -5.76 -12.03
N LEU A 443 5.14 -6.78 -12.85
CA LEU A 443 4.47 -6.92 -14.13
C LEU A 443 3.71 -8.24 -14.14
N ASP A 444 2.51 -8.21 -14.69
CA ASP A 444 1.75 -9.40 -15.00
C ASP A 444 1.37 -9.44 -16.48
N LYS A 445 1.32 -10.65 -17.02
CA LYS A 445 0.85 -10.88 -18.39
C LYS A 445 -0.18 -11.99 -18.44
N VAL A 446 -1.38 -11.63 -18.88
CA VAL A 446 -2.45 -12.60 -19.15
C VAL A 446 -2.30 -13.18 -20.56
N SER A 447 -2.04 -14.48 -20.64
CA SER A 447 -1.95 -15.24 -21.89
C SER A 447 -3.13 -16.19 -22.02
N LYS A 448 -3.84 -16.20 -23.16
CA LYS A 448 -4.96 -17.13 -23.43
C LYS A 448 -4.48 -18.38 -24.16
N GLY A 449 -5.06 -19.52 -23.85
CA GLY A 449 -4.63 -20.81 -24.42
C GLY A 449 -5.21 -21.99 -23.66
N ASN A 450 -4.83 -23.20 -24.04
CA ASN A 450 -5.17 -24.40 -23.27
C ASN A 450 -3.94 -24.80 -22.44
N PHE A 451 -3.90 -24.40 -21.18
CA PHE A 451 -2.77 -24.64 -20.28
C PHE A 451 -2.97 -25.89 -19.39
N GLY A 452 -4.05 -26.64 -19.63
CA GLY A 452 -4.48 -27.74 -18.77
C GLY A 452 -5.08 -27.24 -17.46
N LEU A 453 -5.96 -28.06 -16.85
CA LEU A 453 -6.42 -27.79 -15.50
C LEU A 453 -5.30 -28.18 -14.53
N MET A 454 -4.87 -27.24 -13.68
CA MET A 454 -4.32 -27.64 -12.39
C MET A 454 -5.44 -28.35 -11.64
N THR A 455 -5.39 -29.68 -11.58
CA THR A 455 -6.17 -30.41 -10.58
C THR A 455 -5.74 -29.85 -9.23
N HIS A 456 -6.64 -29.11 -8.57
CA HIS A 456 -6.54 -28.89 -7.13
C HIS A 456 -6.77 -30.25 -6.43
N THR A 457 -5.83 -31.17 -6.59
CA THR A 457 -5.45 -32.01 -5.47
C THR A 457 -4.90 -31.02 -4.44
N PRO A 458 -5.27 -31.08 -3.15
CA PRO A 458 -4.53 -30.37 -2.13
C PRO A 458 -3.13 -30.98 -2.10
N LYS A 459 -2.24 -30.50 -2.97
CA LYS A 459 -0.82 -30.78 -2.90
C LYS A 459 -0.36 -30.06 -1.65
N GLN A 460 0.04 -30.89 -0.68
CA GLN A 460 1.04 -30.54 0.32
C GLN A 460 1.98 -29.48 -0.25
N ILE A 461 2.14 -28.41 0.50
CA ILE A 461 3.15 -27.38 0.29
C ILE A 461 4.48 -28.11 0.06
N ILE A 462 4.96 -28.14 -1.19
CA ILE A 462 6.32 -28.58 -1.51
C ILE A 462 7.18 -27.36 -1.19
N MET A 463 7.81 -27.39 -0.02
CA MET A 463 8.89 -26.47 0.32
C MET A 463 10.02 -26.63 -0.71
N PRO A 464 10.71 -25.53 -1.08
CA PRO A 464 11.80 -25.59 -2.05
C PRO A 464 12.89 -26.57 -1.56
N LEU A 465 13.41 -27.38 -2.49
CA LEU A 465 14.52 -28.27 -2.23
C LEU A 465 15.70 -27.43 -1.76
N GLN A 466 16.06 -27.66 -0.50
CA GLN A 466 17.21 -27.14 0.21
C GLN A 466 18.46 -27.13 -0.68
N GLN A 467 19.14 -25.96 -0.76
CA GLN A 467 20.61 -25.94 -0.66
C GLN A 467 20.97 -26.99 0.39
N THR A 468 21.86 -27.93 0.10
CA THR A 468 22.26 -29.03 1.01
C THR A 468 22.79 -28.47 2.33
N LEU A 469 21.86 -28.06 3.19
CA LEU A 469 22.00 -27.80 4.60
C LEU A 469 22.17 -29.18 5.18
N SER A 470 23.33 -29.40 5.80
CA SER A 470 23.69 -30.64 6.49
C SER A 470 22.46 -31.24 7.17
N ASN A 471 22.15 -32.52 6.88
CA ASN A 471 21.01 -33.24 7.44
C ASN A 471 20.85 -32.90 8.93
N SER A 472 19.86 -32.06 9.26
CA SER A 472 19.56 -31.74 10.64
C SER A 472 19.05 -33.02 11.29
N ARG A 473 19.71 -33.44 12.38
CA ARG A 473 19.47 -34.76 13.00
C ARG A 473 18.22 -34.78 13.91
N GLY A 474 17.40 -33.72 13.92
CA GLY A 474 16.14 -33.63 14.66
C GLY A 474 15.59 -32.20 14.80
N CYS A 475 14.28 -32.09 15.08
CA CYS A 475 13.54 -30.86 15.38
C CYS A 475 12.69 -31.09 16.64
N GLY A 476 12.55 -30.09 17.51
CA GLY A 476 11.84 -30.24 18.77
C GLY A 476 11.68 -28.96 19.58
N SER A 477 10.73 -28.95 20.52
CA SER A 477 10.43 -27.80 21.39
C SER A 477 11.13 -27.93 22.73
N LYS A 478 11.84 -26.88 23.17
CA LYS A 478 12.47 -26.81 24.51
C LYS A 478 11.58 -26.06 25.49
N ILE A 479 11.27 -26.68 26.62
CA ILE A 479 10.46 -26.10 27.68
C ILE A 479 11.29 -25.99 28.96
N PRO A 480 11.53 -24.77 29.47
CA PRO A 480 12.10 -24.57 30.79
C PRO A 480 11.11 -25.03 31.87
N VAL A 481 11.56 -25.88 32.79
CA VAL A 481 10.74 -26.41 33.88
C VAL A 481 11.44 -26.23 35.22
N VAL A 482 10.65 -26.05 36.28
CA VAL A 482 11.14 -25.80 37.64
C VAL A 482 11.68 -27.10 38.26
N LEU A 483 10.95 -28.21 38.10
CA LEU A 483 11.30 -29.51 38.67
C LEU A 483 11.20 -30.62 37.62
N PHE A 484 12.35 -31.16 37.22
CA PHE A 484 12.43 -32.24 36.24
C PHE A 484 11.61 -33.46 36.62
N GLU A 485 11.66 -33.93 37.87
CA GLU A 485 10.94 -35.13 38.27
C GLU A 485 9.42 -35.00 38.04
N ARG A 486 8.86 -33.83 38.36
CA ARG A 486 7.43 -33.56 38.22
C ARG A 486 7.02 -33.43 36.74
N ALA A 487 7.83 -32.74 35.95
CA ALA A 487 7.59 -32.59 34.51
C ALA A 487 7.76 -33.92 33.76
N ILE A 488 8.81 -34.70 34.05
CA ILE A 488 9.03 -36.03 33.47
C ILE A 488 7.86 -36.96 33.79
N TRP A 489 7.44 -37.01 35.06
CA TRP A 489 6.29 -37.82 35.46
C TRP A 489 5.04 -37.44 34.66
N PHE A 490 4.76 -36.13 34.50
CA PHE A 490 3.61 -35.68 33.73
C PHE A 490 3.67 -36.10 32.25
N TYR A 491 4.76 -35.79 31.54
CA TYR A 491 4.86 -36.11 30.12
C TYR A 491 4.99 -37.62 29.85
N ARG A 492 5.68 -38.36 30.72
CA ARG A 492 5.89 -39.81 30.55
C ARG A 492 4.71 -40.63 31.07
N GLU A 493 4.33 -40.45 32.32
CA GLU A 493 3.37 -41.34 33.00
C GLU A 493 1.91 -40.96 32.74
N CYS A 494 1.61 -39.67 32.60
CA CYS A 494 0.25 -39.21 32.26
C CYS A 494 0.02 -39.17 30.75
N LEU A 495 0.97 -38.59 30.00
CA LEU A 495 0.80 -38.37 28.57
C LEU A 495 1.42 -39.46 27.68
N GLY A 496 2.25 -40.34 28.24
CA GLY A 496 2.77 -41.51 27.53
C GLY A 496 3.92 -41.22 26.58
N LEU A 497 4.60 -40.07 26.70
CA LEU A 497 5.78 -39.77 25.88
C LEU A 497 6.95 -40.64 26.32
N THR A 498 7.84 -40.96 25.38
CA THR A 498 8.96 -41.88 25.61
C THR A 498 10.23 -41.07 25.82
N VAL A 499 10.93 -41.28 26.94
CA VAL A 499 12.20 -40.60 27.21
C VAL A 499 13.31 -41.25 26.40
N LYS A 500 13.88 -40.48 25.47
CA LYS A 500 15.01 -40.88 24.61
C LYS A 500 16.35 -40.73 25.32
N LYS A 501 16.52 -39.63 26.07
CA LYS A 501 17.76 -39.32 26.80
C LYS A 501 17.43 -38.45 28.01
N GLN A 502 18.09 -38.72 29.13
CA GLN A 502 17.97 -37.92 30.35
C GLN A 502 19.37 -37.61 30.90
N SER A 503 19.64 -36.34 31.19
CA SER A 503 20.84 -35.85 31.88
C SER A 503 20.47 -34.81 32.93
N SER A 504 21.46 -34.29 33.67
CA SER A 504 21.27 -33.18 34.62
C SER A 504 20.79 -31.89 33.95
N ASP A 505 21.05 -31.72 32.65
CA ASP A 505 20.87 -30.45 31.94
C ASP A 505 19.70 -30.49 30.95
N ALA A 506 19.22 -31.68 30.58
CA ALA A 506 18.07 -31.83 29.70
C ALA A 506 17.43 -33.22 29.76
N VAL A 507 16.13 -33.27 29.49
CA VAL A 507 15.39 -34.50 29.19
C VAL A 507 14.85 -34.41 27.77
N VAL A 508 15.13 -35.40 26.93
CA VAL A 508 14.70 -35.45 25.54
C VAL A 508 13.72 -36.60 25.37
N PHE A 509 12.55 -36.32 24.82
CA PHE A 509 11.54 -37.30 24.44
C PHE A 509 11.65 -37.66 22.96
N ASP A 510 11.29 -38.90 22.59
CA ASP A 510 11.29 -39.37 21.19
C ASP A 510 10.36 -38.55 20.30
N GLN A 511 9.30 -37.99 20.88
CA GLN A 511 8.29 -37.18 20.21
C GLN A 511 8.74 -35.73 19.96
N GLY A 512 10.01 -35.38 20.24
CA GLY A 512 10.58 -34.07 19.96
C GLY A 512 10.41 -33.03 21.07
N LEU A 513 9.81 -33.39 22.21
CA LEU A 513 9.78 -32.52 23.40
C LEU A 513 11.12 -32.59 24.15
N VAL A 514 11.64 -31.45 24.56
CA VAL A 514 12.86 -31.35 25.39
C VAL A 514 12.58 -30.50 26.62
N LEU A 515 12.85 -31.02 27.80
CA LEU A 515 12.77 -30.28 29.07
C LEU A 515 14.16 -29.79 29.45
N VAL A 516 14.27 -28.52 29.85
CA VAL A 516 15.50 -27.88 30.34
C VAL A 516 15.22 -27.20 31.68
N PRO A 517 16.22 -26.95 32.54
CA PRO A 517 15.95 -26.32 33.84
C PRO A 517 15.52 -24.86 33.65
N LEU A 518 14.73 -24.32 34.58
CA LEU A 518 14.18 -22.96 34.46
C LEU A 518 15.26 -21.88 34.21
N ASN A 519 16.44 -22.03 34.81
CA ASN A 519 17.56 -21.09 34.62
C ASN A 519 18.07 -21.01 33.17
N TYR A 520 17.72 -21.97 32.30
CA TYR A 520 17.97 -21.90 30.86
C TYR A 520 17.29 -20.68 30.24
N ALA A 521 16.17 -20.22 30.81
CA ALA A 521 15.45 -19.03 30.36
C ALA A 521 16.22 -17.71 30.61
N ASN A 522 17.24 -17.71 31.49
CA ASN A 522 18.06 -16.52 31.76
C ASN A 522 18.94 -16.11 30.56
N ASN A 523 19.07 -16.99 29.56
CA ASN A 523 19.80 -16.71 28.33
C ASN A 523 18.99 -15.86 27.33
N PHE A 524 17.75 -15.46 27.66
CA PHE A 524 16.89 -14.64 26.82
C PHE A 524 16.69 -13.22 27.42
N PRO A 525 16.36 -12.21 26.59
CA PRO A 525 16.08 -10.86 27.06
C PRO A 525 15.03 -10.81 28.17
N GLN A 526 15.25 -9.96 29.19
CA GLN A 526 14.34 -9.81 30.32
C GLN A 526 12.97 -9.28 29.86
N GLY A 527 11.89 -9.84 30.42
CA GLY A 527 10.50 -9.47 30.11
C GLY A 527 9.75 -10.41 29.17
N ILE A 528 10.42 -11.42 28.58
CA ILE A 528 9.79 -12.45 27.76
C ILE A 528 9.20 -13.54 28.66
N GLN A 529 7.88 -13.62 28.77
CA GLN A 529 7.21 -14.73 29.46
C GLN A 529 7.09 -15.92 28.49
N LEU A 530 7.86 -16.98 28.74
CA LEU A 530 7.80 -18.21 27.95
C LEU A 530 6.64 -19.08 28.46
N ARG A 531 5.51 -19.04 27.78
CA ARG A 531 4.42 -20.03 27.92
C ARG A 531 4.21 -20.75 26.61
N ALA A 532 4.03 -22.06 26.67
CA ALA A 532 3.77 -22.90 25.51
C ALA A 532 2.32 -23.41 25.49
N LEU A 533 1.79 -23.58 24.28
CA LEU A 533 0.66 -24.44 23.99
C LEU A 533 1.22 -25.74 23.38
N ILE A 534 0.98 -26.86 24.05
CA ILE A 534 1.56 -28.16 23.71
C ILE A 534 0.46 -29.06 23.18
N TYR A 535 0.68 -29.58 21.98
CA TYR A 535 -0.22 -30.52 21.34
C TYR A 535 0.29 -31.95 21.53
N VAL A 536 -0.56 -32.84 22.03
CA VAL A 536 -0.23 -34.27 22.22
C VAL A 536 -1.34 -35.14 21.64
N GLN A 537 -0.97 -36.07 20.76
CA GLN A 537 -1.83 -37.20 20.39
C GLN A 537 -1.54 -38.39 21.29
N ALA A 538 -2.57 -38.96 21.87
CA ALA A 538 -2.42 -40.00 22.86
C ALA A 538 -3.48 -41.10 22.69
N THR A 539 -3.04 -42.36 22.72
CA THR A 539 -3.92 -43.54 22.78
C THR A 539 -4.58 -43.64 24.16
N ASN A 540 -5.77 -44.24 24.28
CA ASN A 540 -6.48 -44.39 25.57
C ASN A 540 -6.73 -43.05 26.30
N ILE A 541 -7.21 -42.01 25.59
CA ILE A 541 -7.37 -40.66 26.12
C ILE A 541 -8.17 -40.59 27.44
N THR A 542 -9.20 -41.44 27.60
CA THR A 542 -10.05 -41.47 28.80
C THR A 542 -9.26 -41.82 30.05
N GLU A 543 -8.33 -42.77 29.96
CA GLU A 543 -7.47 -43.17 31.07
C GLU A 543 -6.44 -42.08 31.40
N ARG A 544 -5.93 -41.37 30.39
CA ARG A 544 -5.00 -40.25 30.59
C ARG A 544 -5.69 -39.07 31.27
N PHE A 545 -6.91 -38.76 30.84
CA PHE A 545 -7.74 -37.75 31.47
C PHE A 545 -8.00 -38.08 32.95
N ARG A 546 -8.33 -39.35 33.26
CA ARG A 546 -8.51 -39.83 34.64
C ARG A 546 -7.25 -39.64 35.48
N ARG A 547 -6.08 -40.06 34.97
CA ARG A 547 -4.79 -39.93 35.67
C ARG A 547 -4.42 -38.49 35.98
N ILE A 548 -4.62 -37.57 35.03
CA ILE A 548 -4.33 -36.14 35.26
C ILE A 548 -5.28 -35.57 36.29
N LYS A 549 -6.58 -35.92 36.23
CA LYS A 549 -7.57 -35.49 37.20
C LYS A 549 -7.26 -35.96 38.62
N GLU A 550 -6.74 -37.17 38.78
CA GLU A 550 -6.33 -37.73 40.09
C GLU A 550 -5.03 -37.13 40.63
N SER A 551 -4.23 -36.47 39.78
CA SER A 551 -2.92 -35.93 40.14
C SER A 551 -2.90 -34.50 40.69
N ASN A 552 -4.07 -33.93 40.97
CA ASN A 552 -4.23 -32.58 41.52
C ASN A 552 -3.66 -31.46 40.61
N LEU A 553 -3.56 -31.72 39.30
CA LEU A 553 -3.23 -30.72 38.26
C LEU A 553 -4.51 -30.07 37.71
N GLN A 554 -4.41 -28.83 37.25
CA GLN A 554 -5.56 -28.08 36.77
C GLN A 554 -6.03 -28.59 35.40
N ILE A 555 -7.27 -29.09 35.35
CA ILE A 555 -8.00 -29.36 34.11
C ILE A 555 -8.66 -28.07 33.64
N ILE A 556 -8.37 -27.65 32.41
CA ILE A 556 -8.94 -26.45 31.78
C ILE A 556 -10.27 -26.80 31.08
N SER A 557 -10.33 -27.96 30.43
CA SER A 557 -11.56 -28.45 29.81
C SER A 557 -11.74 -29.93 30.09
N THR A 558 -12.97 -30.36 30.33
CA THR A 558 -13.33 -31.77 30.48
C THR A 558 -13.20 -32.51 29.15
N LEU A 559 -13.10 -33.84 29.22
CA LEU A 559 -13.12 -34.69 28.03
C LEU A 559 -14.41 -34.48 27.22
N ALA A 560 -14.27 -34.03 25.97
CA ALA A 560 -15.38 -33.69 25.08
C ALA A 560 -14.99 -33.93 23.61
N PRO A 561 -15.95 -34.08 22.70
CA PRO A 561 -15.68 -34.15 21.26
C PRO A 561 -15.19 -32.78 20.73
N TRP A 562 -14.22 -32.82 19.81
CA TRP A 562 -13.65 -31.65 19.16
C TRP A 562 -14.31 -31.34 17.83
N GLY A 563 -14.99 -30.18 17.76
CA GLY A 563 -15.62 -29.68 16.54
C GLY A 563 -16.57 -30.70 15.89
N LYS A 564 -16.62 -30.71 14.55
CA LYS A 564 -17.44 -31.66 13.78
C LYS A 564 -16.76 -33.03 13.61
N SER A 565 -15.53 -33.19 14.08
CA SER A 565 -14.70 -34.38 13.83
C SER A 565 -15.00 -35.55 14.76
N GLY A 566 -15.73 -35.34 15.88
CA GLY A 566 -16.02 -36.39 16.86
C GLY A 566 -14.84 -36.78 17.76
N MET A 567 -13.61 -36.52 17.31
CA MET A 567 -12.37 -36.80 18.04
C MET A 567 -12.41 -36.26 19.48
N LEU A 568 -12.14 -37.13 20.46
CA LEU A 568 -12.13 -36.73 21.86
C LEU A 568 -10.89 -35.88 22.18
N PHE A 569 -11.10 -34.82 22.95
CA PHE A 569 -10.02 -33.96 23.43
C PHE A 569 -10.27 -33.47 24.86
N PHE A 570 -9.21 -33.06 25.53
CA PHE A 570 -9.28 -32.26 26.74
C PHE A 570 -8.07 -31.33 26.86
N ARG A 571 -8.15 -30.35 27.76
CA ARG A 571 -7.06 -29.42 28.07
C ARG A 571 -6.69 -29.48 29.53
N SER A 572 -5.39 -29.42 29.81
CA SER A 572 -4.84 -29.35 31.17
C SER A 572 -3.65 -28.39 31.22
N LEU A 573 -3.27 -27.97 32.42
CA LEU A 573 -1.96 -27.36 32.64
C LEU A 573 -0.94 -28.44 32.98
N ASP A 574 0.27 -28.30 32.43
CA ASP A 574 1.43 -29.01 32.95
C ASP A 574 1.85 -28.45 34.33
N PRO A 575 2.81 -29.07 35.03
CA PRO A 575 3.27 -28.59 36.34
C PRO A 575 3.84 -27.16 36.36
N ASP A 576 4.21 -26.61 35.21
CA ASP A 576 4.87 -25.30 35.05
C ASP A 576 3.91 -24.24 34.46
N GLY A 577 2.65 -24.60 34.20
CA GLY A 577 1.59 -23.69 33.76
C GLY A 577 1.47 -23.50 32.25
N ASN A 578 2.08 -24.38 31.44
CA ASN A 578 1.84 -24.47 30.00
C ASN A 578 0.52 -25.16 29.71
N ILE A 579 -0.17 -24.74 28.65
CA ILE A 579 -1.43 -25.37 28.25
C ILE A 579 -1.11 -26.61 27.42
N VAL A 580 -1.69 -27.74 27.78
CA VAL A 580 -1.54 -29.01 27.07
C VAL A 580 -2.89 -29.42 26.51
N GLU A 581 -2.98 -29.53 25.19
CA GLU A 581 -4.11 -30.09 24.47
C GLU A 581 -3.83 -31.55 24.12
N VAL A 582 -4.67 -32.45 24.64
CA VAL A 582 -4.54 -33.89 24.42
C VAL A 582 -5.68 -34.35 23.53
N PHE A 583 -5.34 -35.00 22.43
CA PHE A 583 -6.28 -35.52 21.44
C PHE A 583 -6.15 -37.04 21.33
N SER A 584 -7.28 -37.72 21.07
CA SER A 584 -7.26 -39.18 20.88
C SER A 584 -6.50 -39.55 19.61
N ALA A 585 -5.54 -40.47 19.72
CA ALA A 585 -4.84 -41.02 18.57
C ALA A 585 -5.61 -42.17 17.88
N ASP A 586 -6.60 -42.75 18.57
CA ASP A 586 -7.42 -43.85 18.07
C ASP A 586 -8.54 -43.26 17.20
N GLY A 587 -8.54 -43.58 15.91
CA GLY A 587 -9.50 -43.03 14.96
C GLY A 587 -10.91 -43.57 15.16
N GLN A 588 -11.81 -42.70 15.63
CA GLN A 588 -13.13 -42.45 15.04
C GLN A 588 -13.58 -41.03 15.38
#